data_AF-A0A959EMT2-F1
#
_entry.id   AF-A0A959EMT2-F1
#
_cell.length_a   1.000
_cell.length_b   1.000
_cell.length_c   1.000
_cell.angle_alpha   90.00
_cell.angle_beta   90.00
_cell.angle_gamma   90.00
#
_symmetry.space_group_name_H-M   'P 1'
#
loop_
_entity.id
_entity.type
_entity.pdbx_description
1 polymer ?
#
loop_
_entity_poly.entity_id
_entity_poly.type
_entity_poly.pdbx_seq_one_letter_code
_entity_poly.pdbx_strand_id
1 'polypeptide(L)'
;TDASQAPLSTIGKRGGACWEHVIQLANLTQTDPWINVPVSASTDYVTQLATLLQNELDPDLTIYVESSNEVWNTAPGFEQTLYNQAQAADLGITEQENHARRTVELAQVFASVFGSDALNDRIRVV
;
A
#
# COMPACT_ATOMS: atom_id res chain seq x y z
N THR A 1 10.08 -1.82 -7.39
CA THR A 1 9.19 -1.44 -8.51
C THR A 1 7.96 -0.73 -7.97
N ASP A 2 7.82 0.57 -8.20
CA ASP A 2 6.72 1.36 -7.64
C ASP A 2 6.09 2.26 -8.72
N ALA A 3 4.83 1.97 -9.06
CA ALA A 3 4.06 2.69 -10.07
C ALA A 3 3.58 4.08 -9.60
N SER A 4 3.69 4.37 -8.31
CA SER A 4 3.38 5.66 -7.68
C SER A 4 4.58 6.61 -7.61
N GLN A 5 5.77 6.18 -8.04
CA GLN A 5 6.97 7.03 -8.04
C GLN A 5 6.84 8.25 -8.96
N ALA A 6 7.21 9.42 -8.43
CA ALA A 6 7.79 10.46 -9.26
C ALA A 6 9.05 9.90 -9.94
N PRO A 7 9.27 10.12 -11.25
CA PRO A 7 10.40 9.52 -11.95
C PRO A 7 11.73 9.95 -11.32
N LEU A 8 12.50 8.98 -10.84
CA LEU A 8 13.90 9.18 -10.48
C LEU A 8 14.76 9.06 -11.73
N SER A 9 15.65 10.04 -11.96
CA SER A 9 16.48 10.16 -13.16
C SER A 9 17.37 8.94 -13.44
N THR A 10 17.64 8.13 -12.41
CA THR A 10 18.52 6.96 -12.47
C THR A 10 17.80 5.64 -12.75
N ILE A 11 16.47 5.56 -12.56
CA ILE A 11 15.75 4.26 -12.50
C ILE A 11 14.47 4.21 -13.38
N GLY A 12 14.01 5.36 -13.90
CA GLY A 12 12.80 5.43 -14.73
C GLY A 12 11.52 5.02 -14.00
N LYS A 13 10.35 5.19 -14.65
CA LYS A 13 9.07 4.66 -14.15
C LYS A 13 8.86 3.26 -14.70
N ARG A 14 8.77 2.24 -13.84
CA ARG A 14 8.40 0.88 -14.25
C ARG A 14 6.88 0.73 -14.25
N GLY A 15 6.34 -0.06 -15.19
CA GLY A 15 4.90 -0.32 -15.28
C GLY A 15 4.36 -1.03 -14.04
N GLY A 16 3.08 -0.80 -13.75
CA GLY A 16 2.30 -1.54 -12.75
C GLY A 16 1.01 -2.06 -13.37
N ALA A 17 0.30 -2.92 -12.65
CA ALA A 17 -1.07 -3.30 -13.01
C ALA A 17 -2.05 -2.18 -12.61
N CYS A 18 -3.12 -2.01 -13.38
CA CYS A 18 -4.19 -1.06 -13.07
C CYS A 18 -5.05 -1.59 -11.93
N TRP A 19 -5.42 -0.74 -10.96
CA TRP A 19 -6.24 -1.13 -9.82
C TRP A 19 -7.65 -1.56 -10.24
N GLU A 20 -8.20 -0.95 -11.28
CA GLU A 20 -9.49 -1.26 -11.86
C GLU A 20 -9.54 -2.72 -12.37
N HIS A 21 -8.42 -3.24 -12.91
CA HIS A 21 -8.33 -4.65 -13.30
C HIS A 21 -8.20 -5.59 -12.10
N VAL A 22 -7.51 -5.17 -11.03
CA VAL A 22 -7.45 -5.94 -9.77
C VAL A 22 -8.85 -6.05 -9.17
N ILE A 23 -9.60 -4.94 -9.12
CA ILE A 23 -10.99 -4.87 -8.66
C ILE A 23 -11.89 -5.74 -9.55
N GLN A 24 -11.79 -5.60 -10.87
CA GLN A 24 -12.58 -6.39 -11.80
C GLN A 24 -12.32 -7.89 -11.62
N LEU A 25 -11.06 -8.30 -11.47
CA LEU A 25 -10.71 -9.70 -11.24
C LEU A 25 -11.29 -10.20 -9.91
N ALA A 26 -11.15 -9.42 -8.83
CA ALA A 26 -11.69 -9.74 -7.51
C ALA A 26 -13.22 -9.91 -7.56
N ASN A 27 -13.94 -8.97 -8.18
CA ASN A 27 -15.39 -9.02 -8.32
C ASN A 27 -15.84 -10.23 -9.18
N LEU A 28 -15.17 -10.50 -10.30
CA LEU A 28 -15.50 -11.62 -11.19
C LEU A 28 -15.28 -12.99 -10.54
N THR A 29 -14.26 -13.08 -9.70
CA THR A 29 -13.87 -14.34 -9.04
C THR A 29 -14.39 -14.47 -7.62
N GLN A 30 -15.04 -13.42 -7.10
CA GLN A 30 -15.52 -13.32 -5.72
C GLN A 30 -14.42 -13.68 -4.71
N THR A 31 -13.22 -13.13 -4.94
CA THR A 31 -12.03 -13.39 -4.13
C THR A 31 -11.56 -12.11 -3.46
N ASP A 32 -11.27 -12.19 -2.16
CA ASP A 32 -10.71 -11.10 -1.37
C ASP A 32 -9.35 -10.64 -1.94
N PRO A 33 -9.22 -9.37 -2.37
CA PRO A 33 -7.95 -8.88 -2.88
C PRO A 33 -6.92 -8.65 -1.76
N TRP A 34 -5.68 -9.08 -2.02
CA TRP A 34 -4.50 -8.69 -1.26
C TRP A 34 -3.68 -7.70 -2.08
N ILE A 35 -3.56 -6.46 -1.57
CA ILE A 35 -2.85 -5.38 -2.25
C ILE A 35 -1.60 -5.00 -1.49
N ASN A 36 -0.49 -4.84 -2.21
CA ASN A 36 0.77 -4.35 -1.67
C ASN A 36 0.90 -2.86 -1.96
N VAL A 37 0.91 -2.03 -0.92
CA VAL A 37 1.07 -0.58 -1.06
C VAL A 37 2.56 -0.23 -0.97
N PRO A 38 3.15 0.46 -1.96
CA PRO A 38 4.55 0.86 -1.91
C PRO A 38 4.88 1.71 -0.69
N VAL A 39 6.06 1.50 -0.08
CA VAL A 39 6.54 2.27 1.08
C VAL A 39 6.60 3.78 0.79
N SER A 40 6.86 4.17 -0.45
CA SER A 40 6.95 5.55 -0.94
C SER A 40 5.63 6.18 -1.35
N ALA A 41 4.51 5.44 -1.32
CA ALA A 41 3.21 5.99 -1.71
C ALA A 41 2.82 7.17 -0.81
N SER A 42 2.37 8.28 -1.39
CA SER A 42 1.88 9.41 -0.58
C SER A 42 0.57 9.08 0.11
N THR A 43 0.25 9.79 1.20
CA THR A 43 -1.06 9.70 1.86
C THR A 43 -2.21 9.98 0.88
N ASP A 44 -2.03 10.94 -0.04
CA ASP A 44 -2.99 11.27 -1.10
C ASP A 44 -3.23 10.07 -2.03
N TYR A 45 -2.15 9.44 -2.53
CA TYR A 45 -2.26 8.24 -3.36
C TYR A 45 -3.05 7.12 -2.67
N VAL A 46 -2.72 6.86 -1.40
CA VAL A 46 -3.41 5.80 -0.63
C VAL A 46 -4.87 6.16 -0.39
N THR A 47 -5.19 7.43 -0.14
CA THR A 47 -6.58 7.91 0.01
C THR A 47 -7.38 7.69 -1.27
N GLN A 48 -6.79 8.01 -2.43
CA GLN A 48 -7.44 7.82 -3.71
C GLN A 48 -7.61 6.34 -4.06
N LEU A 49 -6.62 5.50 -3.73
CA LEU A 49 -6.73 4.04 -3.87
C LEU A 49 -7.85 3.47 -2.97
N ALA A 50 -7.89 3.86 -1.70
CA ALA A 50 -8.94 3.44 -0.78
C ALA A 50 -10.34 3.87 -1.28
N THR A 51 -10.45 5.10 -1.80
CA THR A 51 -11.70 5.62 -2.38
C THR A 51 -12.13 4.83 -3.61
N LEU A 52 -11.20 4.50 -4.51
CA LEU A 52 -11.46 3.66 -5.68
C LEU A 52 -12.00 2.28 -5.26
N LEU A 53 -11.32 1.63 -4.32
CA LEU A 53 -11.73 0.33 -3.79
C LEU A 53 -13.10 0.38 -3.11
N GLN A 54 -13.38 1.44 -2.34
CA GLN A 54 -14.68 1.63 -1.70
C GLN A 54 -15.82 1.71 -2.72
N ASN A 55 -15.58 2.40 -3.83
CA ASN A 55 -16.60 2.67 -4.85
C ASN A 55 -16.84 1.51 -5.80
N GLU A 56 -15.80 0.73 -6.12
CA GLU A 56 -15.87 -0.23 -7.23
C GLU A 56 -15.72 -1.70 -6.80
N LEU A 57 -15.10 -1.99 -5.64
CA LEU A 57 -15.01 -3.36 -5.14
C LEU A 57 -16.35 -3.78 -4.54
N ASP A 58 -16.76 -5.00 -4.84
CA ASP A 58 -17.92 -5.65 -4.24
C ASP A 58 -17.92 -5.46 -2.70
N PRO A 59 -19.02 -4.92 -2.12
CA PRO A 59 -19.09 -4.60 -0.70
C PRO A 59 -18.92 -5.81 0.22
N ASP A 60 -19.17 -7.03 -0.27
CA ASP A 60 -19.06 -8.26 0.50
C ASP A 60 -17.62 -8.80 0.56
N LEU A 61 -16.67 -8.24 -0.22
CA LEU A 61 -15.27 -8.66 -0.24
C LEU A 61 -14.43 -7.91 0.81
N THR A 62 -13.52 -8.66 1.44
CA THR A 62 -12.54 -8.16 2.41
C THR A 62 -11.26 -7.74 1.69
N ILE A 63 -10.69 -6.60 2.06
CA ILE A 63 -9.45 -6.06 1.48
C ILE A 63 -8.29 -6.28 2.44
N TYR A 64 -7.26 -7.00 1.99
CA TYR A 64 -6.00 -7.14 2.71
C TYR A 64 -5.01 -6.11 2.19
N VAL A 65 -4.49 -5.24 3.07
CA VAL A 65 -3.60 -4.13 2.72
C VAL A 65 -2.25 -4.35 3.36
N GLU A 66 -1.22 -4.61 2.55
CA GLU A 66 0.13 -4.86 3.02
C GLU A 66 1.02 -3.62 2.89
N SER A 67 1.78 -3.33 3.95
CA SER A 67 2.74 -2.22 3.98
C SER A 67 4.06 -2.55 3.27
N SER A 68 4.03 -2.64 1.94
CA SER A 68 5.18 -2.90 1.06
C SER A 68 5.83 -4.28 1.24
N ASN A 69 6.56 -4.74 0.23
CA ASN A 69 7.15 -6.08 0.20
C ASN A 69 8.60 -6.05 0.70
N GLU A 70 8.95 -6.91 1.68
CA GLU A 70 10.34 -7.17 2.10
C GLU A 70 11.20 -5.91 2.28
N VAL A 71 10.74 -4.93 3.07
CA VAL A 71 11.47 -3.67 3.32
C VAL A 71 12.83 -3.86 4.02
N TRP A 72 13.12 -5.07 4.50
CA TRP A 72 14.38 -5.47 5.11
C TRP A 72 15.39 -6.03 4.10
N ASN A 73 14.97 -6.37 2.87
CA ASN A 73 15.82 -7.10 1.93
C ASN A 73 16.71 -6.14 1.14
N THR A 74 18.03 -6.29 1.28
CA THR A 74 19.04 -5.44 0.62
C THR A 74 19.58 -6.01 -0.69
N ALA A 75 19.00 -7.10 -1.21
CA ALA A 75 19.41 -7.68 -2.48
C ALA A 75 19.07 -6.75 -3.67
N PRO A 76 19.78 -6.85 -4.80
CA PRO A 76 19.43 -6.11 -6.01
C PRO A 76 17.97 -6.35 -6.42
N GLY A 77 17.22 -5.27 -6.68
CA GLY A 77 15.80 -5.31 -7.04
C GLY A 77 14.82 -5.06 -5.89
N PHE A 78 15.31 -4.84 -4.66
CA PHE A 78 14.51 -4.52 -3.48
C PHE A 78 14.68 -3.04 -3.08
N GLU A 79 14.47 -2.11 -4.01
CA GLU A 79 14.73 -0.68 -3.76
C GLU A 79 13.91 -0.08 -2.60
N GLN A 80 12.77 -0.67 -2.25
CA GLN A 80 11.93 -0.27 -1.11
C GLN A 80 12.68 -0.31 0.24
N THR A 81 13.73 -1.12 0.38
CA THR A 81 14.56 -1.11 1.59
C THR A 81 15.27 0.24 1.79
N LEU A 82 15.71 0.86 0.70
CA LEU A 82 16.40 2.15 0.72
C LEU A 82 15.46 3.28 1.14
N TYR A 83 14.18 3.21 0.73
CA TYR A 83 13.16 4.16 1.16
C TYR A 83 12.84 4.01 2.65
N ASN A 84 12.71 2.77 3.14
CA ASN A 84 12.46 2.50 4.55
C ASN A 84 13.61 3.03 5.42
N GLN A 85 14.85 2.78 5.01
CA GLN A 85 16.07 3.26 5.66
C GLN A 85 16.15 4.79 5.70
N ALA A 86 15.96 5.44 4.55
CA ALA A 86 16.04 6.89 4.45
C ALA A 86 14.99 7.58 5.32
N GLN A 87 13.74 7.13 5.26
CA GLN A 87 12.65 7.70 6.05
C GLN A 87 12.83 7.43 7.55
N ALA A 88 13.32 6.25 7.94
CA ALA A 88 13.65 5.94 9.33
C ALA A 88 14.72 6.89 9.88
N ALA A 89 15.79 7.12 9.10
CA ALA A 89 16.87 8.03 9.46
C ALA A 89 16.39 9.48 9.60
N ASP A 90 15.58 9.98 8.65
CA ASP A 90 15.01 11.34 8.69
C ASP A 90 14.14 11.57 9.93
N LEU A 91 13.46 10.53 10.39
CA LEU A 91 12.59 10.58 11.57
C LEU A 91 13.31 10.25 12.88
N GLY A 92 14.57 9.85 12.83
CA GLY A 92 15.34 9.45 14.01
C GLY A 92 14.82 8.19 14.69
N ILE A 93 14.26 7.25 13.92
CA ILE A 93 13.72 5.97 14.40
C ILE A 93 14.39 4.78 13.70
N THR A 94 14.14 3.56 14.16
CA THR A 94 14.60 2.33 13.52
C THR A 94 13.81 1.99 12.26
N GLU A 95 14.39 1.16 11.39
CA GLU A 95 13.73 0.63 10.19
C GLU A 95 12.46 -0.18 10.51
N GLN A 96 12.47 -0.93 11.62
CA GLN A 96 11.30 -1.69 12.09
C GLN A 96 10.20 -0.76 12.59
N GLU A 97 10.55 0.30 13.33
CA GLU A 97 9.59 1.33 13.76
C GLU A 97 9.01 2.08 12.56
N ASN A 98 9.81 2.35 11.51
CA ASN A 98 9.32 2.99 10.30
C ASN A 98 8.28 2.12 9.57
N HIS A 99 8.56 0.82 9.44
CA HIS A 99 7.61 -0.13 8.86
C HIS A 99 6.32 -0.23 9.70
N ALA A 100 6.43 -0.37 11.03
CA ALA A 100 5.27 -0.40 11.92
C ALA A 100 4.44 0.90 11.86
N ARG A 101 5.10 2.07 11.85
CA ARG A 101 4.43 3.35 11.67
C ARG A 101 3.67 3.37 10.34
N ARG A 102 4.28 2.87 9.27
CA ARG A 102 3.66 2.87 7.94
C ARG A 102 2.42 1.96 7.90
N THR A 103 2.47 0.78 8.51
CA THR A 103 1.29 -0.10 8.68
C THR A 103 0.15 0.63 9.42
N VAL A 104 0.46 1.33 10.51
CA VAL A 104 -0.55 2.11 11.25
C VAL A 104 -1.11 3.26 10.42
N GLU A 105 -0.26 3.96 9.67
CA GLU A 105 -0.69 5.05 8.79
C GLU A 105 -1.66 4.56 7.71
N LEU A 106 -1.37 3.42 7.07
CA LEU A 106 -2.29 2.81 6.10
C LEU A 106 -3.64 2.48 6.73
N ALA A 107 -3.66 1.90 7.93
CA ALA A 107 -4.90 1.63 8.66
C ALA A 107 -5.70 2.91 8.93
N GLN A 108 -5.04 3.99 9.34
CA GLN A 108 -5.69 5.28 9.57
C GLN A 108 -6.27 5.88 8.30
N VAL A 109 -5.55 5.82 7.18
CA VAL A 109 -6.03 6.32 5.89
C VAL A 109 -7.24 5.53 5.42
N PHE A 110 -7.19 4.19 5.44
CA PHE A 110 -8.34 3.38 5.06
C PHE A 110 -9.53 3.60 5.99
N ALA A 111 -9.32 3.75 7.30
CA ALA A 111 -10.39 4.10 8.24
C ALA A 111 -11.02 5.47 7.95
N SER A 112 -10.24 6.44 7.47
CA SER A 112 -10.78 7.77 7.11
C SER A 112 -11.73 7.72 5.91
N VAL A 113 -11.59 6.71 5.04
CA VAL A 113 -12.43 6.49 3.86
C VAL A 113 -13.58 5.54 4.15
N PHE A 114 -13.30 4.36 4.73
CA PHE A 114 -14.29 3.30 4.98
C PHE A 114 -15.04 3.44 6.31
N GLY A 115 -14.62 4.34 7.19
CA GLY A 115 -15.07 4.40 8.58
C GLY A 115 -14.22 3.51 9.49
N SER A 116 -14.08 3.92 10.76
CA SER A 116 -13.28 3.19 11.75
C SER A 116 -13.74 1.76 11.99
N ASP A 117 -15.05 1.54 11.89
CA ASP A 117 -15.68 0.24 12.18
C ASP A 117 -15.38 -0.80 11.10
N ALA A 118 -14.90 -0.36 9.92
CA ALA A 118 -14.48 -1.25 8.85
C ALA A 118 -13.10 -1.89 9.09
N LEU A 119 -12.27 -1.32 9.99
CA LEU A 119 -10.97 -1.91 10.32
C LEU A 119 -11.15 -3.22 11.08
N ASN A 120 -10.38 -4.24 10.69
CA ASN A 120 -10.46 -5.62 11.17
C ASN A 120 -11.77 -6.35 10.84
N ASP A 121 -12.73 -5.69 10.19
CA ASP A 121 -13.90 -6.31 9.59
C ASP A 121 -13.65 -6.50 8.09
N ARG A 122 -13.93 -5.46 7.30
CA ARG A 122 -13.73 -5.42 5.83
C ARG A 122 -12.32 -5.04 5.42
N ILE A 123 -11.61 -4.20 6.18
CA ILE A 123 -10.25 -3.77 5.87
C ILE A 123 -9.27 -4.39 6.86
N ARG A 124 -8.35 -5.21 6.35
CA ARG A 124 -7.34 -5.92 7.15
C ARG A 124 -5.95 -5.47 6.74
N VAL A 125 -5.36 -4.59 7.53
CA VAL A 125 -3.99 -4.12 7.30
C VAL A 125 -3.01 -5.10 7.93
N VAL A 126 -2.02 -5.52 7.15
CA VAL A 126 -1.00 -6.52 7.51
C VAL A 126 0.41 -5.95 7.42
#